data_AF-A0AA95S8E7-F1
#
_entry.id   AF-A0AA95S8E7-F1
#
_cell.length_a   1.000
_cell.length_b   1.000
_cell.length_c   1.000
_cell.angle_alpha   90.00
_cell.angle_beta   90.00
_cell.angle_gamma   90.00
#
_symmetry.space_group_name_H-M   'P 1'
#
loop_
_entity.id
_entity.type
_entity.pdbx_description
1 polymer ?
#
loop_
_entity_poly.entity_id
_entity_poly.type
_entity_poly.pdbx_seq_one_letter_code
_entity_poly.pdbx_strand_id
1 'polypeptide(L)'
;MLHVFLDSNVCFTDPFMEKNFHNRLLVELAEKGLISLYISEVVKKEVINNFEKELNKQYEEIQKYEGKITKLLPENERPPIAWTNTVEEYVHKLKGRLEELEDYGYLDIVEFNNNMLPELVERSIKRKKPFTERKQEFRDAIIWFSYVNYVFEKNLPFCNFFNLQ
;
A
#
# COMPACT_ATOMS: atom_id res chain seq x y z
N MET A 1 -21.31 4.82 12.29
CA MET A 1 -19.84 4.73 12.17
C MET A 1 -19.49 4.82 10.70
N LEU A 2 -18.47 5.59 10.32
CA LEU A 2 -18.09 5.76 8.91
C LEU A 2 -17.05 4.70 8.53
N HIS A 3 -17.27 3.97 7.44
CA HIS A 3 -16.35 2.96 6.93
C HIS A 3 -15.56 3.51 5.74
N VAL A 4 -14.23 3.45 5.83
CA VAL A 4 -13.33 4.12 4.90
C VAL A 4 -12.42 3.10 4.24
N PHE A 5 -12.61 2.88 2.94
CA PHE A 5 -11.83 1.93 2.14
C PHE A 5 -10.74 2.68 1.37
N LEU A 6 -9.49 2.29 1.57
CA LEU A 6 -8.32 2.97 1.03
C LEU A 6 -7.79 2.25 -0.22
N ASP A 7 -7.36 3.03 -1.21
CA ASP A 7 -6.64 2.54 -2.39
C ASP A 7 -5.12 2.69 -2.20
N SER A 8 -4.33 2.00 -3.03
CA SER A 8 -2.87 2.02 -2.94
C SER A 8 -2.28 3.42 -3.14
N ASN A 9 -2.93 4.30 -3.90
CA ASN A 9 -2.51 5.70 -4.08
C ASN A 9 -2.41 6.48 -2.75
N VAL A 10 -3.36 6.25 -1.83
CA VAL A 10 -3.39 6.94 -0.52
C VAL A 10 -2.21 6.50 0.34
N CYS A 11 -1.93 5.20 0.32
CA CYS A 11 -0.86 4.60 1.10
C CYS A 11 0.52 4.73 0.43
N PHE A 12 0.60 4.93 -0.89
CA PHE A 12 1.86 4.96 -1.63
C PHE A 12 2.76 6.13 -1.22
N THR A 13 2.18 7.32 -1.04
CA THR A 13 2.95 8.54 -0.69
C THR A 13 3.48 8.53 0.74
N ASP A 14 2.79 7.81 1.63
CA ASP A 14 3.14 7.69 3.04
C ASP A 14 2.74 6.29 3.55
N PRO A 15 3.56 5.26 3.26
CA PRO A 15 3.24 3.85 3.58
C PRO A 15 3.03 3.57 5.06
N PHE A 16 3.66 4.35 5.93
CA PHE A 16 3.53 4.24 7.39
C PHE A 16 2.30 4.99 7.93
N MET A 17 1.65 5.81 7.11
CA MET A 17 0.51 6.66 7.47
C MET A 17 0.81 7.65 8.62
N GLU A 18 2.05 8.15 8.68
CA GLU A 18 2.55 9.00 9.77
C GLU A 18 2.87 10.44 9.33
N LYS A 19 3.27 10.63 8.07
CA LYS A 19 3.84 11.89 7.58
C LYS A 19 2.83 12.77 6.88
N ASN A 20 1.92 12.18 6.10
CA ASN A 20 0.89 12.91 5.38
C ASN A 20 -0.23 13.30 6.36
N PHE A 21 -0.60 14.60 6.38
CA PHE A 21 -1.66 15.11 7.26
C PHE A 21 -2.96 14.31 7.13
N HIS A 22 -3.36 13.94 5.91
CA HIS A 22 -4.58 13.18 5.66
C HIS A 22 -4.48 11.75 6.20
N ASN A 23 -3.36 11.06 5.97
CA ASN A 23 -3.18 9.68 6.44
C ASN A 23 -3.11 9.64 7.97
N ARG A 24 -2.38 10.58 8.57
CA ARG A 24 -2.32 10.70 10.03
C ARG A 24 -3.69 11.00 10.63
N LEU A 25 -4.44 11.92 10.03
CA LEU A 25 -5.80 12.23 10.48
C LEU A 25 -6.72 11.01 10.37
N LEU A 26 -6.62 10.20 9.31
CA LEU A 26 -7.37 8.96 9.18
C LEU A 26 -7.06 7.99 10.32
N VAL A 27 -5.78 7.78 10.63
CA VAL A 27 -5.36 6.93 11.75
C VAL A 27 -5.87 7.49 13.08
N GLU A 28 -5.68 8.79 13.35
CA GLU A 28 -6.15 9.45 14.58
C GLU A 28 -7.69 9.34 14.75
N LEU A 29 -8.45 9.41 13.66
CA LEU A 29 -9.91 9.25 13.69
C LEU A 29 -10.31 7.79 13.97
N ALA A 30 -9.55 6.83 13.45
CA ALA A 30 -9.75 5.41 13.71
C ALA A 30 -9.42 5.04 15.16
N GLU A 31 -8.30 5.57 15.69
CA GLU A 31 -7.90 5.43 17.09
C GLU A 31 -8.98 5.96 18.06
N LYS A 32 -9.67 7.03 17.68
CA LYS A 32 -10.79 7.60 18.45
C LYS A 32 -12.11 6.84 18.25
N GLY A 33 -12.14 5.79 17.43
CA GLY A 33 -13.34 5.00 17.13
C GLY A 33 -14.39 5.77 16.32
N LEU A 34 -14.00 6.85 15.63
CA LEU A 34 -14.93 7.66 14.83
C LEU A 34 -15.15 7.07 13.43
N ILE A 35 -14.13 6.38 12.91
CA ILE A 35 -14.14 5.70 11.62
C ILE A 35 -13.53 4.31 11.74
N SER A 36 -13.80 3.46 10.76
CA SER A 36 -13.08 2.19 10.56
C SER A 36 -12.35 2.23 9.23
N LEU A 37 -11.05 1.95 9.22
CA LEU A 37 -10.24 1.93 8.02
C LEU A 37 -10.15 0.51 7.45
N TYR A 38 -10.15 0.41 6.13
CA TYR A 38 -10.04 -0.86 5.41
C TYR A 38 -9.02 -0.74 4.28
N ILE A 39 -8.14 -1.73 4.15
CA ILE A 39 -7.34 -1.94 2.94
C ILE A 39 -7.52 -3.37 2.45
N SER A 40 -7.49 -3.59 1.14
CA SER A 40 -7.49 -4.95 0.61
C SER A 40 -6.11 -5.56 0.76
N GLU A 41 -6.06 -6.89 0.83
CA GLU A 41 -4.79 -7.63 0.81
C GLU A 41 -3.95 -7.28 -0.44
N VAL A 42 -4.61 -7.02 -1.57
CA VAL A 42 -3.95 -6.58 -2.81
C VAL A 42 -3.30 -5.22 -2.62
N VAL A 43 -4.00 -4.24 -2.03
CA VAL A 43 -3.45 -2.92 -1.71
C VAL A 43 -2.28 -3.03 -0.73
N LYS A 44 -2.38 -3.84 0.33
CA LYS A 44 -1.25 -4.11 1.26
C LYS A 44 -0.02 -4.60 0.51
N LYS A 45 -0.17 -5.59 -0.37
CA LYS A 45 0.93 -6.14 -1.18
C LYS A 45 1.53 -5.09 -2.12
N GLU A 46 0.69 -4.27 -2.74
CA GLU A 46 1.15 -3.18 -3.60
C GLU A 46 1.99 -2.16 -2.86
N VAL A 47 1.51 -1.68 -1.70
CA VAL A 47 2.20 -0.69 -0.88
C VAL A 47 3.58 -1.20 -0.47
N ILE A 48 3.67 -2.44 0.02
CA ILE A 48 4.94 -3.06 0.43
C ILE A 48 5.91 -3.17 -0.75
N ASN A 49 5.46 -3.73 -1.88
CA ASN A 49 6.30 -3.92 -3.06
C ASN A 49 6.75 -2.59 -3.68
N ASN A 50 5.88 -1.59 -3.68
CA ASN A 50 6.22 -0.25 -4.17
C ASN A 50 7.23 0.45 -3.27
N PHE A 51 7.06 0.37 -1.96
CA PHE A 51 8.00 0.90 -0.98
C PHE A 51 9.38 0.25 -1.12
N GLU A 52 9.43 -1.07 -1.23
CA GLU A 52 10.67 -1.84 -1.45
C GLU A 52 11.37 -1.42 -2.75
N LYS A 53 10.63 -1.27 -3.85
CA LYS A 53 11.19 -0.83 -5.15
C LYS A 53 11.77 0.58 -5.07
N GLU A 54 11.05 1.52 -4.46
CA GLU A 54 11.52 2.89 -4.35
C GLU A 54 12.77 2.97 -3.47
N LEU A 55 12.79 2.27 -2.32
CA LEU A 55 13.99 2.21 -1.49
C LEU A 55 15.19 1.61 -2.23
N ASN A 56 15.01 0.46 -2.91
CA ASN A 56 16.09 -0.15 -3.69
C ASN A 56 16.65 0.82 -4.73
N LYS A 57 15.78 1.53 -5.46
CA LYS A 57 16.20 2.55 -6.41
C LYS A 57 17.04 3.65 -5.76
N GLN A 58 16.62 4.17 -4.61
CA GLN A 58 17.37 5.19 -3.87
C GLN A 58 18.73 4.67 -3.39
N TYR A 59 18.80 3.42 -2.90
CA TYR A 59 20.05 2.77 -2.50
C TYR A 59 21.01 2.58 -3.68
N GLU A 60 20.50 2.17 -4.84
CA GLU A 60 21.31 2.07 -6.06
C GLU A 60 21.86 3.43 -6.51
N GLU A 61 21.05 4.50 -6.41
CA GLU A 61 21.51 5.86 -6.72
C GLU A 61 22.63 6.30 -5.78
N ILE A 62 22.44 6.06 -4.48
CA ILE A 62 23.46 6.31 -3.46
C ILE A 62 24.76 5.58 -3.79
N GLN A 63 24.72 4.28 -4.08
CA GLN A 63 25.90 3.49 -4.43
C GLN A 63 26.60 4.04 -5.69
N LYS A 64 25.83 4.48 -6.69
CA LYS A 64 26.38 5.13 -7.89
C LYS A 64 27.10 6.44 -7.55
N TYR A 65 26.55 7.26 -6.66
CA TYR A 65 27.21 8.49 -6.21
C TYR A 65 28.44 8.21 -5.34
N GLU A 66 28.38 7.24 -4.45
CA GLU A 66 29.51 6.80 -3.63
C GLU A 66 30.68 6.35 -4.50
N GLY A 67 30.41 5.58 -5.56
CA GLY A 67 31.41 5.18 -6.54
C GLY A 67 32.01 6.37 -7.32
N LYS A 68 31.24 7.43 -7.57
CA LYS A 68 31.75 8.67 -8.18
C LYS A 68 32.66 9.44 -7.22
N ILE A 69 32.27 9.56 -5.95
CA ILE A 69 33.07 10.25 -4.93
C ILE A 69 34.38 9.49 -4.69
N THR A 70 34.30 8.16 -4.54
CA THR A 70 35.47 7.30 -4.29
C THR A 70 36.55 7.44 -5.37
N LYS A 71 36.16 7.68 -6.64
CA LYS A 71 37.10 7.93 -7.75
C LYS A 71 37.85 9.27 -7.65
N LEU A 72 37.33 10.23 -6.88
CA LEU A 72 37.96 11.53 -6.65
C LEU A 72 38.85 11.54 -5.40
N LEU A 73 38.76 10.50 -4.57
CA LEU A 73 39.52 10.38 -3.34
C LEU A 73 40.84 9.61 -3.57
N PRO A 74 41.84 9.80 -2.70
CA PRO A 74 43.01 8.93 -2.64
C PRO A 74 42.62 7.46 -2.47
N GLU A 75 43.48 6.53 -2.95
CA GLU A 75 43.17 5.10 -3.05
C GLU A 75 42.71 4.44 -1.73
N ASN A 76 43.21 4.94 -0.59
CA ASN A 76 42.91 4.44 0.75
C ASN A 76 41.80 5.21 1.48
N GLU A 77 41.14 6.14 0.80
CA GLU A 77 40.04 6.93 1.37
C GLU A 77 38.68 6.47 0.83
N ARG A 78 37.67 6.65 1.67
CA ARG A 78 36.28 6.36 1.37
C ARG A 78 35.40 7.50 1.90
N PRO A 79 34.25 7.76 1.29
CA PRO A 79 33.27 8.69 1.83
C PRO A 79 32.88 8.27 3.26
N PRO A 80 32.64 9.20 4.20
CA PRO A 80 32.22 8.89 5.56
C PRO A 80 30.73 8.52 5.61
N ILE A 81 30.27 7.66 4.70
CA ILE A 81 28.88 7.23 4.59
C ILE A 81 28.83 5.77 4.99
N ALA A 82 28.11 5.46 6.07
CA ALA A 82 27.88 4.09 6.54
C ALA A 82 26.37 3.86 6.66
N TRP A 83 25.83 3.01 5.79
CA TRP A 83 24.43 2.59 5.84
C TRP A 83 24.32 1.39 6.77
N THR A 84 23.76 1.60 7.95
CA THR A 84 23.64 0.54 8.97
C THR A 84 22.42 -0.33 8.77
N ASN A 85 21.41 0.16 8.05
CA ASN A 85 20.15 -0.53 7.84
C ASN A 85 19.98 -0.95 6.40
N THR A 86 19.36 -2.11 6.18
CA THR A 86 19.09 -2.63 4.84
C THR A 86 17.67 -2.30 4.39
N VAL A 87 17.40 -2.45 3.09
CA VAL A 87 16.05 -2.27 2.53
C VAL A 87 15.08 -3.26 3.19
N GLU A 88 15.50 -4.50 3.40
CA GLU A 88 14.71 -5.55 4.04
C GLU A 88 14.29 -5.17 5.47
N GLU A 89 15.18 -4.54 6.24
CA GLU A 89 14.85 -4.08 7.59
C GLU A 89 13.77 -2.99 7.58
N TYR A 90 13.80 -2.07 6.62
CA TYR A 90 12.74 -1.06 6.48
C TYR A 90 11.43 -1.67 5.99
N VAL A 91 11.49 -2.64 5.09
CA VAL A 91 10.30 -3.40 4.65
C VAL A 91 9.69 -4.16 5.83
N HIS A 92 10.52 -4.74 6.70
CA HIS A 92 10.05 -5.39 7.92
C HIS A 92 9.38 -4.41 8.88
N LYS A 93 9.94 -3.22 9.08
CA LYS A 93 9.30 -2.14 9.86
C LYS A 93 7.93 -1.74 9.30
N LEU A 94 7.81 -1.62 7.98
CA LEU A 94 6.53 -1.30 7.33
C LEU A 94 5.49 -2.40 7.58
N LYS A 95 5.89 -3.68 7.43
CA LYS A 95 5.00 -4.81 7.72
C LYS A 95 4.52 -4.80 9.18
N GLY A 96 5.46 -4.63 10.12
CA GLY A 96 5.14 -4.55 11.54
C GLY A 96 4.20 -3.38 11.87
N ARG A 97 4.34 -2.24 11.20
CA ARG A 97 3.42 -1.10 11.37
C ARG A 97 2.00 -1.43 10.90
N LEU A 98 1.85 -2.09 9.75
CA LEU A 98 0.53 -2.49 9.25
C LEU A 98 -0.12 -3.56 10.13
N GLU A 99 0.66 -4.51 10.63
CA GLU A 99 0.21 -5.53 11.59
C GLU A 99 -0.22 -4.89 12.92
N GLU A 100 0.55 -3.92 13.43
CA GLU A 100 0.18 -3.17 14.64
C GLU A 100 -1.17 -2.45 14.50
N LEU A 101 -1.40 -1.77 13.37
CA LEU A 101 -2.67 -1.09 13.09
C LEU A 101 -3.85 -2.08 13.02
N GLU A 102 -3.60 -3.28 12.53
CA GLU A 102 -4.59 -4.37 12.45
C GLU A 102 -4.89 -4.96 13.83
N ASP A 103 -3.85 -5.27 14.61
CA ASP A 103 -3.98 -5.84 15.96
C ASP A 103 -4.73 -4.90 16.92
N TYR A 104 -4.54 -3.59 16.78
CA TYR A 104 -5.28 -2.60 17.56
C TYR A 104 -6.70 -2.31 17.02
N GLY A 105 -7.09 -2.91 15.89
CA GLY A 105 -8.40 -2.71 15.27
C GLY A 105 -8.57 -1.33 14.63
N TYR A 106 -7.47 -0.64 14.33
CA TYR A 106 -7.49 0.65 13.63
C TYR A 106 -7.58 0.49 12.11
N LEU A 107 -7.16 -0.68 11.59
CA LEU A 107 -7.13 -1.01 10.18
C LEU A 107 -7.55 -2.47 9.95
N ASP A 108 -8.61 -2.69 9.19
CA ASP A 108 -9.04 -4.03 8.80
C ASP A 108 -8.47 -4.40 7.42
N ILE A 109 -7.84 -5.58 7.32
CA ILE A 109 -7.41 -6.12 6.03
C ILE A 109 -8.53 -6.96 5.41
N VAL A 110 -9.00 -6.52 4.25
CA VAL A 110 -10.03 -7.21 3.46
C VAL A 110 -9.37 -8.23 2.54
N GLU A 111 -9.51 -9.50 2.88
CA GLU A 111 -9.11 -10.61 2.01
C GLU A 111 -10.00 -10.70 0.77
N PHE A 112 -9.41 -11.14 -0.34
CA PHE A 112 -10.17 -11.42 -1.56
C PHE A 112 -10.55 -12.91 -1.62
N ASN A 113 -11.72 -13.22 -2.18
CA ASN A 113 -12.22 -14.60 -2.25
C ASN A 113 -12.12 -15.16 -3.67
N ASN A 114 -11.49 -16.33 -3.84
CA ASN A 114 -11.37 -17.00 -5.14
C ASN A 114 -12.72 -17.28 -5.85
N ASN A 115 -13.83 -17.32 -5.12
CA ASN A 115 -15.18 -17.44 -5.69
C ASN A 115 -15.56 -16.25 -6.59
N MET A 116 -14.83 -15.12 -6.51
CA MET A 116 -15.01 -13.98 -7.40
C MET A 116 -14.41 -14.20 -8.80
N LEU A 117 -13.51 -15.17 -8.97
CA LEU A 117 -12.74 -15.38 -10.19
C LEU A 117 -13.61 -15.62 -11.43
N PRO A 118 -14.67 -16.47 -11.39
CA PRO A 118 -15.54 -16.68 -12.55
C PRO A 118 -16.19 -15.38 -13.03
N GLU A 119 -16.69 -14.54 -12.11
CA GLU A 119 -17.31 -13.25 -12.44
C GLU A 119 -16.27 -12.27 -13.00
N LEU A 120 -15.08 -12.18 -12.40
CA LEU A 120 -13.99 -11.34 -12.90
C LEU A 120 -13.58 -11.72 -14.33
N VAL A 121 -13.44 -13.02 -14.60
CA VAL A 121 -13.10 -13.55 -15.92
C VAL A 121 -14.20 -13.22 -16.93
N GLU A 122 -15.47 -13.47 -16.59
CA GLU A 122 -16.59 -13.15 -17.46
C GLU A 122 -16.60 -11.67 -17.82
N ARG A 123 -16.44 -10.78 -16.83
CA ARG A 123 -16.40 -9.33 -17.06
C ARG A 123 -15.21 -8.91 -17.90
N SER A 124 -14.03 -9.52 -17.71
CA SER A 124 -12.85 -9.22 -18.51
C SER A 124 -13.03 -9.61 -19.98
N ILE A 125 -13.71 -10.74 -20.27
CA ILE A 125 -14.00 -11.22 -21.62
C ILE A 125 -15.04 -10.30 -22.26
N LYS A 126 -16.12 -10.01 -21.53
CA LYS A 126 -17.24 -9.19 -22.02
C LYS A 126 -16.98 -7.68 -21.97
N ARG A 127 -15.78 -7.25 -21.53
CA ARG A 127 -15.41 -5.83 -21.33
C ARG A 127 -16.45 -5.06 -20.52
N LYS A 128 -16.98 -5.70 -19.47
CA LYS A 128 -17.89 -5.05 -18.52
C LYS A 128 -17.07 -4.32 -17.47
N LYS A 129 -17.49 -3.10 -17.09
CA LYS A 129 -16.81 -2.32 -16.05
C LYS A 129 -16.54 -3.14 -14.77
N PRO A 130 -15.38 -2.97 -14.12
CA PRO A 130 -14.36 -1.93 -14.37
C PRO A 130 -13.39 -2.24 -15.54
N PHE A 131 -13.58 -3.34 -16.28
CA PHE A 131 -12.73 -3.68 -17.42
C PHE A 131 -13.02 -2.83 -18.67
N THR A 132 -11.97 -2.32 -19.30
CA THR A 132 -11.85 -1.63 -20.59
C THR A 132 -10.73 -2.32 -21.40
N GLU A 133 -10.05 -1.62 -22.31
CA GLU A 133 -9.00 -2.21 -23.17
C GLU A 133 -7.62 -2.28 -22.51
N ARG A 134 -7.45 -1.82 -21.26
CA ARG A 134 -6.13 -1.66 -20.62
C ARG A 134 -5.76 -2.85 -19.74
N LYS A 135 -4.45 -3.10 -19.59
CA LYS A 135 -3.92 -4.29 -18.90
C LYS A 135 -4.02 -4.29 -17.37
N GLN A 136 -4.20 -3.13 -16.71
CA GLN A 136 -4.14 -3.02 -15.25
C GLN A 136 -5.47 -3.32 -14.51
N GLU A 137 -6.56 -3.49 -15.25
CA GLU A 137 -7.91 -3.45 -14.68
C GLU A 137 -8.30 -4.70 -13.88
N PHE A 138 -7.62 -5.82 -14.09
CA PHE A 138 -7.94 -7.06 -13.37
C PHE A 138 -7.63 -6.93 -11.88
N ARG A 139 -6.52 -6.28 -11.55
CA ARG A 139 -6.12 -6.04 -10.17
C ARG A 139 -7.05 -5.04 -9.49
N ASP A 140 -7.36 -3.94 -10.17
CA ASP A 140 -8.30 -2.94 -9.68
C ASP A 140 -9.70 -3.56 -9.48
N ALA A 141 -10.11 -4.45 -10.38
CA ALA A 141 -11.35 -5.21 -10.24
C ALA A 141 -11.33 -6.10 -9.00
N ILE A 142 -10.22 -6.80 -8.70
CA ILE A 142 -10.10 -7.58 -7.45
C ILE A 142 -10.28 -6.67 -6.24
N ILE A 143 -9.59 -5.53 -6.18
CA ILE A 143 -9.69 -4.57 -5.06
C ILE A 143 -11.16 -4.15 -4.87
N TRP A 144 -11.80 -3.66 -5.93
CA TRP A 144 -13.18 -3.21 -5.90
C TRP A 144 -14.15 -4.30 -5.47
N PHE A 145 -14.07 -5.48 -6.06
CA PHE A 145 -14.97 -6.56 -5.71
C PHE A 145 -14.74 -7.08 -4.29
N SER A 146 -13.49 -7.09 -3.81
CA SER A 146 -13.19 -7.49 -2.43
C SER A 146 -13.91 -6.57 -1.45
N TYR A 147 -13.83 -5.25 -1.67
CA TYR A 147 -14.53 -4.29 -0.83
C TYR A 147 -16.05 -4.38 -0.96
N VAL A 148 -16.57 -4.48 -2.18
CA VAL A 148 -18.02 -4.57 -2.41
C VAL A 148 -18.59 -5.82 -1.74
N ASN A 149 -17.96 -6.98 -1.93
CA ASN A 149 -18.37 -8.23 -1.28
C ASN A 149 -18.32 -8.10 0.24
N TYR A 150 -17.24 -7.55 0.78
CA TYR A 150 -17.09 -7.34 2.23
C TYR A 150 -18.21 -6.45 2.80
N VAL A 151 -18.50 -5.32 2.15
CA VAL A 151 -19.60 -4.42 2.55
C VAL A 151 -20.94 -5.13 2.53
N PHE A 152 -21.22 -5.94 1.51
CA PHE A 152 -22.47 -6.71 1.41
C PHE A 152 -22.57 -7.80 2.48
N GLU A 153 -21.51 -8.58 2.68
CA GLU A 153 -21.48 -9.68 3.66
C GLU A 153 -21.62 -9.16 5.10
N LYS A 154 -21.00 -8.02 5.41
CA LYS A 154 -21.04 -7.40 6.74
C LYS A 154 -22.19 -6.41 6.92
N ASN A 155 -22.96 -6.14 5.86
CA ASN A 155 -24.08 -5.18 5.84
C ASN A 155 -23.70 -3.81 6.41
N LEU A 156 -22.55 -3.27 5.97
CA LEU A 156 -21.98 -2.03 6.53
C LEU A 156 -22.73 -0.79 6.02
N PRO A 157 -23.25 0.07 6.91
CA PRO A 157 -23.86 1.35 6.53
C PRO A 157 -22.79 2.44 6.32
N PHE A 158 -23.06 3.48 5.52
CA PHE A 158 -22.19 4.66 5.35
C PHE A 158 -20.73 4.34 4.95
N CYS A 159 -20.53 3.86 3.72
CA CYS A 159 -19.21 3.52 3.18
C CYS A 159 -18.67 4.61 2.24
N ASN A 160 -17.40 5.00 2.43
CA ASN A 160 -16.65 5.90 1.55
C ASN A 160 -15.41 5.20 0.99
N PHE A 161 -15.21 5.35 -0.32
CA PHE A 161 -14.02 4.87 -1.04
C PHE A 161 -13.11 6.06 -1.35
N PHE A 162 -11.88 6.05 -0.83
CA PHE A 162 -10.90 7.09 -1.16
C PHE A 162 -10.00 6.63 -2.29
N ASN A 163 -10.17 7.27 -3.44
CA ASN A 163 -9.20 7.28 -4.53
C ASN A 163 -8.83 8.74 -4.79
N LEU A 164 -7.63 9.16 -4.38
CA LEU A 164 -7.11 10.48 -4.70
C LEU A 164 -6.39 10.35 -6.05
N GLN A 165 -7.08 10.79 -7.12
CA GLN A 165 -6.47 11.05 -8.43
C GLN A 165 -5.82 12.43 -8.45
#